data_AF-A0A196SE56-F1
#
_entry.id   AF-A0A196SE56-F1
#
_cell.length_a   1.000
_cell.length_b   1.000
_cell.length_c   1.000
_cell.angle_alpha   90.00
_cell.angle_beta   90.00
_cell.angle_gamma   90.00
#
_symmetry.space_group_name_H-M   'P 1'
#
loop_
_entity.id
_entity.type
_entity.pdbx_description
1 polymer ?
#
loop_
_entity_poly.entity_id
_entity_poly.type
_entity_poly.pdbx_seq_one_letter_code
_entity_poly.pdbx_strand_id
1 'polypeptide(L)'
;MELGEGRIKIRKKRKQRKAPEAPKKALTPYIFFSQEVRPQVKASLPEGTKVTEIVRVIAERWSAMSNEEKAPYIKMAEDDKIRYSQQINAYDGPLHIPVSKKRGKQPKFPGAPKRAMSPFLFFSNEKRGIVQSENPDMKITEVSAKLGEMWRLMSDEEKKPYVERSRIDRDRYRSQQNEFKGKLPHAELGKSTASISAPIPSVVTSSQWNIPVADNAANSVYSRVYDIPSQQTTFTNISIPIGFNSRCLRTLSRVDIIQ
;
A
#
# COMPACT_ATOMS: atom_id res chain seq x y z
N MET A 1 -39.05 3.14 36.54
CA MET A 1 -38.07 2.42 35.69
C MET A 1 -37.52 3.40 34.69
N GLU A 2 -36.31 3.93 34.90
CA GLU A 2 -35.65 4.77 33.88
C GLU A 2 -34.86 3.87 32.91
N LEU A 3 -35.06 4.07 31.62
CA LEU A 3 -34.32 3.40 30.56
C LEU A 3 -33.13 4.26 30.14
N GLY A 4 -31.93 3.89 30.60
CA GLY A 4 -30.71 4.63 30.28
C GLY A 4 -30.32 4.52 28.81
N GLU A 5 -30.31 5.64 28.09
CA GLU A 5 -29.96 5.71 26.66
C GLU A 5 -28.48 5.38 26.40
N GLY A 6 -28.23 4.23 25.77
CA GLY A 6 -26.89 3.77 25.43
C GLY A 6 -26.24 4.60 24.32
N ARG A 7 -25.30 5.50 24.66
CA ARG A 7 -24.47 6.26 23.69
C ARG A 7 -23.76 5.33 22.68
N ILE A 8 -24.25 5.30 21.44
CA ILE A 8 -23.63 4.52 20.35
C ILE A 8 -22.24 5.11 20.01
N LYS A 9 -21.18 4.34 20.32
CA LYS A 9 -19.79 4.73 20.04
C LYS A 9 -19.47 4.56 18.55
N ILE A 10 -19.65 5.63 17.77
CA ILE A 10 -19.31 5.66 16.33
C ILE A 10 -17.82 5.33 16.13
N ARG A 11 -17.53 4.17 15.54
CA ARG A 11 -16.16 3.73 15.23
C ARG A 11 -15.56 4.62 14.13
N LYS A 12 -14.48 5.36 14.45
CA LYS A 12 -13.76 6.19 13.47
C LYS A 12 -13.33 5.35 12.26
N LYS A 13 -13.81 5.72 11.06
CA LYS A 13 -13.48 5.04 9.79
C LYS A 13 -11.96 5.02 9.57
N ARG A 14 -11.43 3.91 9.03
CA ARG A 14 -9.99 3.74 8.77
C ARG A 14 -9.52 4.74 7.70
N LYS A 15 -8.37 5.39 7.91
CA LYS A 15 -7.78 6.31 6.93
C LYS A 15 -7.51 5.57 5.61
N GLN A 16 -8.14 6.03 4.54
CA GLN A 16 -7.89 5.57 3.16
C GLN A 16 -6.95 6.56 2.46
N ARG A 17 -6.21 6.08 1.46
CA ARG A 17 -5.44 6.89 0.50
C ARG A 17 -6.05 6.71 -0.88
N LYS A 18 -5.80 7.65 -1.79
CA LYS A 18 -6.19 7.49 -3.19
C LYS A 18 -5.37 6.35 -3.78
N ALA A 19 -5.93 5.56 -4.70
CA ALA A 19 -5.12 4.60 -5.45
C ALA A 19 -4.04 5.34 -6.26
N PRO A 20 -2.86 4.74 -6.48
CA PRO A 20 -1.82 5.36 -7.30
C PRO A 20 -2.26 5.52 -8.77
N GLU A 21 -3.15 4.64 -9.21
CA GLU A 21 -3.69 4.56 -10.58
C GLU A 21 -5.05 5.29 -10.74
N ALA A 22 -5.68 5.72 -9.64
CA ALA A 22 -6.95 6.43 -9.73
C ALA A 22 -6.78 7.79 -10.44
N PRO A 23 -7.69 8.17 -11.35
CA PRO A 23 -7.65 9.45 -12.05
C PRO A 23 -7.44 10.63 -11.10
N LYS A 24 -6.48 11.49 -11.45
CA LYS A 24 -6.24 12.74 -10.72
C LYS A 24 -7.44 13.66 -10.92
N LYS A 25 -7.99 14.16 -9.81
CA LYS A 25 -9.12 15.09 -9.77
C LYS A 25 -8.95 16.26 -10.74
N ALA A 26 -10.07 16.75 -11.24
CA ALA A 26 -10.13 18.02 -11.96
C ALA A 26 -9.44 19.15 -11.15
N LEU A 27 -8.62 19.94 -11.83
CA LEU A 27 -8.00 21.15 -11.32
C LEU A 27 -9.02 22.29 -11.33
N THR A 28 -8.92 23.19 -10.36
CA THR A 28 -9.78 24.38 -10.29
C THR A 28 -9.10 25.57 -10.97
N PRO A 29 -9.83 26.66 -11.30
CA PRO A 29 -9.24 27.83 -11.97
C PRO A 29 -8.03 28.41 -11.20
N TYR A 30 -8.16 28.48 -9.87
CA TYR A 30 -7.07 28.88 -8.98
C TYR A 30 -5.84 27.98 -9.06
N ILE A 31 -5.99 26.66 -9.29
CA ILE A 31 -4.84 25.77 -9.38
C ILE A 31 -4.06 26.01 -10.67
N PHE A 32 -4.73 26.20 -11.82
CA PHE A 32 -4.08 26.59 -13.07
C PHE A 32 -3.30 27.90 -12.91
N PHE A 33 -3.96 28.95 -12.40
CA PHE A 33 -3.29 30.22 -12.06
C PHE A 33 -2.09 30.03 -11.13
N SER A 34 -2.24 29.21 -10.08
CA SER A 34 -1.15 28.94 -9.14
C SER A 34 0.02 28.19 -9.77
N GLN A 35 -0.17 27.41 -10.83
CA GLN A 35 0.91 26.72 -11.54
C GLN A 35 1.79 27.70 -12.32
N GLU A 36 1.19 28.72 -12.93
CA GLU A 36 1.89 29.77 -13.70
C GLU A 36 2.56 30.81 -12.78
N VAL A 37 1.86 31.25 -11.73
CA VAL A 37 2.34 32.35 -10.88
C VAL A 37 3.32 31.87 -9.79
N ARG A 38 3.22 30.61 -9.33
CA ARG A 38 4.15 30.08 -8.32
C ARG A 38 5.64 30.09 -8.72
N PRO A 39 6.06 29.73 -9.95
CA PRO A 39 7.46 29.90 -10.34
C PRO A 39 7.87 31.37 -10.39
N GLN A 40 7.00 32.29 -10.86
CA GLN A 40 7.28 33.74 -10.88
C GLN A 40 7.51 34.28 -9.45
N VAL A 41 6.57 34.02 -8.53
CA VAL A 41 6.66 34.46 -7.13
C VAL A 41 7.81 33.78 -6.39
N LYS A 42 8.16 32.53 -6.74
CA LYS A 42 9.37 31.87 -6.21
C LYS A 42 10.66 32.54 -6.71
N ALA A 43 10.68 33.07 -7.93
CA ALA A 43 11.86 33.73 -8.50
C ALA A 43 12.04 35.17 -8.00
N SER A 44 10.95 35.87 -7.67
CA SER A 44 11.01 37.23 -7.11
C SER A 44 11.27 37.28 -5.59
N LEU A 45 11.07 36.17 -4.88
CA LEU A 45 11.31 36.05 -3.44
C LEU A 45 12.66 35.38 -3.16
N PRO A 46 13.34 35.71 -2.04
CA PRO A 46 14.66 35.16 -1.73
C PRO A 46 14.63 33.63 -1.56
N GLU A 47 15.66 32.98 -2.09
CA GLU A 47 15.80 31.53 -2.06
C GLU A 47 15.92 31.01 -0.62
N GLY A 48 14.89 30.29 -0.16
CA GLY A 48 14.71 29.90 1.24
C GLY A 48 13.38 30.36 1.86
N THR A 49 12.65 31.24 1.16
CA THR A 49 11.30 31.66 1.58
C THR A 49 10.38 30.44 1.74
N LYS A 50 9.68 30.38 2.88
CA LYS A 50 8.77 29.27 3.20
C LYS A 50 7.65 29.20 2.16
N VAL A 51 7.37 28.00 1.64
CA VAL A 51 6.31 27.78 0.63
C VAL A 51 4.95 28.30 1.07
N THR A 52 4.67 28.35 2.38
CA THR A 52 3.45 28.95 2.94
C THR A 52 3.29 30.42 2.58
N GLU A 53 4.39 31.18 2.54
CA GLU A 53 4.38 32.61 2.21
C GLU A 53 4.18 32.82 0.70
N ILE A 54 4.84 32.01 -0.11
CA ILE A 54 4.65 31.98 -1.59
C ILE A 54 3.17 31.73 -1.91
N VAL A 55 2.52 30.78 -1.24
CA VAL A 55 1.08 30.48 -1.44
C VAL A 55 0.17 31.60 -0.95
N ARG A 56 0.56 32.34 0.11
CA ARG A 56 -0.19 33.51 0.61
C ARG A 56 -0.23 34.62 -0.44
N VAL A 57 0.93 35.00 -0.98
CA VAL A 57 1.04 36.02 -2.04
C VAL A 57 0.26 35.64 -3.30
N ILE A 58 0.25 34.35 -3.69
CA ILE A 58 -0.56 33.86 -4.83
C ILE A 58 -2.05 33.98 -4.54
N ALA A 59 -2.50 33.64 -3.33
CA ALA A 59 -3.91 33.75 -2.95
C ALA A 59 -4.39 35.21 -2.91
N GLU A 60 -3.56 36.11 -2.40
CA GLU A 60 -3.81 37.57 -2.43
C GLU A 60 -3.95 38.07 -3.88
N ARG A 61 -3.00 37.71 -4.77
CA ARG A 61 -3.06 38.07 -6.21
C ARG A 61 -4.30 37.52 -6.91
N TRP A 62 -4.68 36.26 -6.65
CA TRP A 62 -5.92 35.67 -7.19
C TRP A 62 -7.16 36.39 -6.67
N SER A 63 -7.18 36.82 -5.41
CA SER A 63 -8.33 37.53 -4.85
C SER A 63 -8.55 38.90 -5.50
N ALA A 64 -7.45 39.62 -5.82
CA ALA A 64 -7.47 40.94 -6.42
C ALA A 64 -7.85 40.97 -7.91
N MET A 65 -7.62 39.88 -8.66
CA MET A 65 -7.92 39.81 -10.10
C MET A 65 -9.41 40.00 -10.44
N SER A 66 -9.71 40.61 -11.60
CA SER A 66 -11.08 40.75 -12.12
C SER A 66 -11.66 39.39 -12.56
N ASN A 67 -12.97 39.34 -12.82
CA ASN A 67 -13.59 38.13 -13.37
C ASN A 67 -13.16 37.89 -14.83
N GLU A 68 -12.82 38.94 -15.59
CA GLU A 68 -12.31 38.79 -16.97
C GLU A 68 -10.91 38.17 -16.98
N GLU A 69 -10.03 38.60 -16.06
CA GLU A 69 -8.69 37.98 -15.89
C GLU A 69 -8.79 36.52 -15.40
N LYS A 70 -9.88 36.16 -14.71
CA LYS A 70 -10.17 34.79 -14.27
C LYS A 70 -10.81 33.93 -15.37
N ALA A 71 -11.48 34.52 -16.36
CA ALA A 71 -12.17 33.82 -17.44
C ALA A 71 -11.31 32.77 -18.19
N PRO A 72 -10.04 33.03 -18.59
CA PRO A 72 -9.22 31.99 -19.23
C PRO A 72 -8.98 30.79 -18.31
N TYR A 73 -8.71 31.02 -17.02
CA TYR A 73 -8.53 29.95 -16.04
C TYR A 73 -9.83 29.18 -15.72
N ILE A 74 -10.99 29.86 -15.80
CA ILE A 74 -12.31 29.22 -15.68
C ILE A 74 -12.50 28.23 -16.84
N LYS A 75 -12.25 28.66 -18.08
CA LYS A 75 -12.33 27.79 -19.26
C LYS A 75 -11.40 26.57 -19.15
N MET A 76 -10.14 26.77 -18.78
CA MET A 76 -9.19 25.65 -18.57
C MET A 76 -9.69 24.64 -17.52
N ALA A 77 -10.37 25.10 -16.47
CA ALA A 77 -10.94 24.23 -15.44
C ALA A 77 -12.22 23.50 -15.89
N GLU A 78 -12.99 24.09 -16.82
CA GLU A 78 -14.13 23.42 -17.46
C GLU A 78 -13.65 22.29 -18.38
N ASP A 79 -12.65 22.54 -19.22
CA ASP A 79 -12.00 21.53 -20.06
C ASP A 79 -11.37 20.40 -19.21
N ASP A 80 -10.69 20.73 -18.12
CA ASP A 80 -10.09 19.73 -17.21
C ASP A 80 -11.13 18.94 -16.41
N LYS A 81 -12.29 19.53 -16.13
CA LYS A 81 -13.46 18.85 -15.55
C LYS A 81 -14.06 17.84 -16.53
N ILE A 82 -14.08 18.13 -17.83
CA ILE A 82 -14.48 17.18 -18.89
C ILE A 82 -13.45 16.05 -19.00
N ARG A 83 -12.14 16.35 -19.02
CA ARG A 83 -11.08 15.34 -18.96
C ARG A 83 -11.27 14.40 -17.76
N TYR A 84 -11.48 14.96 -16.57
CA TYR A 84 -11.65 14.15 -15.36
C TYR A 84 -12.95 13.32 -15.38
N SER A 85 -14.06 13.84 -15.93
CA SER A 85 -15.30 13.06 -16.04
C SER A 85 -15.17 11.89 -17.03
N GLN A 86 -14.47 12.08 -18.16
CA GLN A 86 -14.15 11.00 -19.08
C GLN A 86 -13.25 9.95 -18.40
N GLN A 87 -12.17 10.38 -17.73
CA GLN A 87 -11.25 9.47 -17.05
C GLN A 87 -11.90 8.71 -15.89
N ILE A 88 -12.80 9.35 -15.12
CA ILE A 88 -13.47 8.67 -13.99
C ILE A 88 -14.53 7.69 -14.47
N ASN A 89 -15.21 7.97 -15.59
CA ASN A 89 -16.19 7.07 -16.19
C ASN A 89 -15.53 5.85 -16.84
N ALA A 90 -14.30 5.99 -17.35
CA ALA A 90 -13.50 4.90 -17.91
C ALA A 90 -12.72 4.08 -16.86
N TYR A 91 -12.74 4.48 -15.57
CA TYR A 91 -11.94 3.86 -14.52
C TYR A 91 -12.76 2.91 -13.63
N ASP A 92 -12.56 1.61 -13.84
CA ASP A 92 -13.20 0.53 -13.07
C ASP A 92 -12.53 0.24 -11.70
N GLY A 93 -11.41 0.91 -11.40
CA GLY A 93 -10.61 0.62 -10.21
C GLY A 93 -11.12 1.26 -8.90
N PRO A 94 -10.62 0.80 -7.74
CA PRO A 94 -10.99 1.36 -6.44
C PRO A 94 -10.31 2.72 -6.20
N LEU A 95 -11.07 3.82 -6.29
CA LEU A 95 -10.57 5.20 -6.06
C LEU A 95 -9.82 5.38 -4.72
N HIS A 96 -10.17 4.60 -3.70
CA HIS A 96 -9.61 4.70 -2.36
C HIS A 96 -9.17 3.34 -1.82
N ILE A 97 -7.84 3.17 -1.66
CA ILE A 97 -7.23 1.98 -1.07
C ILE A 97 -7.10 2.20 0.45
N PRO A 98 -7.41 1.20 1.30
CA PRO A 98 -7.11 1.28 2.72
C PRO A 98 -5.61 1.55 2.94
N VAL A 99 -5.27 2.55 3.77
CA VAL A 99 -3.87 2.70 4.19
C VAL A 99 -3.54 1.48 5.04
N SER A 100 -2.73 0.58 4.49
CA SER A 100 -1.95 -0.34 5.31
C SER A 100 -1.05 0.54 6.18
N LYS A 101 -1.46 0.75 7.45
CA LYS A 101 -0.51 1.16 8.47
C LYS A 101 0.58 0.09 8.43
N LYS A 102 1.78 0.43 7.93
CA LYS A 102 3.01 -0.28 8.33
C LYS A 102 2.85 -0.43 9.83
N ARG A 103 2.74 -1.69 10.33
CA ARG A 103 2.35 -1.96 11.71
C ARG A 103 3.29 -1.16 12.61
N GLY A 104 2.81 -0.02 13.11
CA GLY A 104 3.59 0.78 14.04
C GLY A 104 3.96 -0.15 15.18
N LYS A 105 5.21 -0.07 15.66
CA LYS A 105 5.60 -0.82 16.86
C LYS A 105 4.52 -0.55 17.89
N GLN A 106 3.74 -1.57 18.23
CA GLN A 106 2.62 -1.40 19.17
C GLN A 106 3.18 -0.72 20.42
N PRO A 107 2.51 0.29 20.98
CA PRO A 107 3.00 0.95 22.17
C PRO A 107 3.26 -0.15 23.21
N LYS A 108 4.52 -0.29 23.61
CA LYS A 108 4.88 -1.27 24.62
C LYS A 108 4.15 -0.85 25.89
N PHE A 109 3.36 -1.74 26.48
CA PHE A 109 2.73 -1.49 27.77
C PHE A 109 3.81 -1.04 28.77
N PRO A 110 3.52 -0.06 29.65
CA PRO A 110 4.43 0.26 30.76
C PRO A 110 4.66 -1.02 31.58
N GLY A 111 5.92 -1.36 31.85
CA GLY A 111 6.31 -2.63 32.48
C GLY A 111 6.57 -3.81 31.53
N ALA A 112 6.29 -3.71 30.23
CA ALA A 112 6.60 -4.78 29.28
C ALA A 112 8.13 -5.02 29.15
N PRO A 113 8.62 -6.26 29.33
CA PRO A 113 10.05 -6.57 29.27
C PRO A 113 10.74 -6.08 28.00
N LYS A 114 11.94 -5.51 28.15
CA LYS A 114 12.81 -5.17 27.01
C LYS A 114 13.29 -6.47 26.35
N ARG A 115 13.11 -6.55 25.02
CA ARG A 115 13.57 -7.67 24.16
C ARG A 115 15.01 -8.05 24.45
N ALA A 116 15.30 -9.35 24.38
CA ALA A 116 16.66 -9.87 24.41
C ALA A 116 17.54 -9.22 23.33
N MET A 117 18.80 -8.96 23.68
CA MET A 117 19.82 -8.46 22.77
C MET A 117 20.45 -9.62 21.99
N SER A 118 20.76 -9.38 20.71
CA SER A 118 21.49 -10.35 19.87
C SER A 118 23.00 -10.30 20.16
N PRO A 119 23.79 -11.30 19.73
CA PRO A 119 25.24 -11.32 19.97
C PRO A 119 25.93 -10.04 19.45
N PHE A 120 25.55 -9.61 18.25
CA PHE A 120 26.02 -8.36 17.65
C PHE A 120 25.67 -7.10 18.48
N LEU A 121 24.52 -7.06 19.18
CA LEU A 121 24.20 -5.90 20.02
C LEU A 121 25.13 -5.80 21.24
N PHE A 122 25.53 -6.94 21.84
CA PHE A 122 26.53 -6.92 22.92
C PHE A 122 27.87 -6.38 22.41
N PHE A 123 28.36 -6.91 21.28
CA PHE A 123 29.58 -6.43 20.63
C PHE A 123 29.51 -4.93 20.25
N SER A 124 28.42 -4.51 19.61
CA SER A 124 28.24 -3.12 19.20
C SER A 124 28.17 -2.19 20.41
N ASN A 125 27.58 -2.59 21.53
CA ASN A 125 27.55 -1.77 22.75
C ASN A 125 28.96 -1.57 23.34
N GLU A 126 29.79 -2.63 23.40
CA GLU A 126 31.17 -2.56 23.91
C GLU A 126 32.09 -1.75 22.98
N LYS A 127 32.06 -2.05 21.68
CA LYS A 127 33.01 -1.46 20.72
C LYS A 127 32.58 -0.08 20.19
N ARG A 128 31.30 0.31 20.27
CA ARG A 128 30.84 1.64 19.82
C ARG A 128 31.51 2.78 20.58
N GLY A 129 31.66 2.66 21.89
CA GLY A 129 32.34 3.71 22.69
C GLY A 129 33.78 3.91 22.22
N ILE A 130 34.51 2.82 22.04
CA ILE A 130 35.91 2.81 21.57
C ILE A 130 36.01 3.44 20.17
N VAL A 131 35.28 2.89 19.18
CA VAL A 131 35.32 3.38 17.79
C VAL A 131 34.85 4.83 17.67
N GLN A 132 33.91 5.29 18.52
CA GLN A 132 33.49 6.69 18.55
C GLN A 132 34.53 7.60 19.21
N SER A 133 35.28 7.13 20.23
CA SER A 133 36.38 7.90 20.84
C SER A 133 37.60 8.03 19.92
N GLU A 134 37.90 6.99 19.14
CA GLU A 134 38.94 7.01 18.10
C GLU A 134 38.56 7.89 16.89
N ASN A 135 37.26 8.10 16.66
CA ASN A 135 36.74 8.77 15.46
C ASN A 135 35.62 9.76 15.84
N PRO A 136 35.90 10.83 16.62
CA PRO A 136 34.89 11.72 17.19
C PRO A 136 34.07 12.48 16.14
N ASP A 137 34.69 12.82 15.01
CA ASP A 137 34.03 13.50 13.89
C ASP A 137 33.16 12.57 13.02
N MET A 138 33.28 11.25 13.17
CA MET A 138 32.48 10.30 12.39
C MET A 138 31.04 10.26 12.90
N LYS A 139 30.10 10.39 11.96
CA LYS A 139 28.68 10.22 12.22
C LYS A 139 28.39 8.80 12.73
N ILE A 140 27.49 8.71 13.71
CA ILE A 140 27.09 7.44 14.36
C ILE A 140 26.59 6.37 13.36
N THR A 141 26.11 6.79 12.17
CA THR A 141 25.76 5.88 11.06
C THR A 141 26.98 5.13 10.53
N GLU A 142 28.09 5.82 10.29
CA GLU A 142 29.32 5.25 9.75
C GLU A 142 30.02 4.38 10.80
N VAL A 143 30.05 4.84 12.06
CA VAL A 143 30.49 4.03 13.21
C VAL A 143 29.69 2.73 13.31
N SER A 144 28.37 2.78 13.09
CA SER A 144 27.53 1.58 13.11
C SER A 144 27.77 0.65 11.91
N ALA A 145 28.16 1.20 10.75
CA ALA A 145 28.55 0.41 9.57
C ALA A 145 29.90 -0.30 9.79
N LYS A 146 30.93 0.43 10.23
CA LYS A 146 32.26 -0.11 10.59
C LYS A 146 32.17 -1.24 11.62
N LEU A 147 31.33 -1.09 12.65
CA LEU A 147 31.07 -2.18 13.61
C LEU A 147 30.38 -3.40 12.98
N GLY A 148 29.46 -3.19 12.04
CA GLY A 148 28.80 -4.27 11.30
C GLY A 148 29.76 -5.06 10.41
N GLU A 149 30.76 -4.38 9.83
CA GLU A 149 31.86 -4.99 9.09
C GLU A 149 32.80 -5.76 10.01
N MET A 150 33.31 -5.15 11.08
CA MET A 150 34.15 -5.82 12.09
C MET A 150 33.49 -7.11 12.62
N TRP A 151 32.18 -7.09 12.90
CA TRP A 151 31.46 -8.29 13.34
C TRP A 151 31.39 -9.40 12.28
N ARG A 152 31.43 -9.07 10.99
CA ARG A 152 31.48 -10.08 9.91
C ARG A 152 32.87 -10.70 9.79
N LEU A 153 33.94 -9.92 9.95
CA LEU A 153 35.32 -10.39 9.85
C LEU A 153 35.81 -11.17 11.07
N MET A 154 35.29 -10.92 12.27
CA MET A 154 35.66 -11.68 13.48
C MET A 154 35.48 -13.20 13.28
N SER A 155 36.32 -14.00 13.92
CA SER A 155 36.17 -15.46 13.91
C SER A 155 35.00 -15.91 14.80
N ASP A 156 34.58 -17.17 14.68
CA ASP A 156 33.50 -17.68 15.53
C ASP A 156 33.96 -17.89 16.99
N GLU A 157 35.27 -18.04 17.23
CA GLU A 157 35.91 -18.04 18.56
C GLU A 157 35.69 -16.71 19.26
N GLU A 158 35.95 -15.61 18.57
CA GLU A 158 35.75 -14.25 19.09
C GLU A 158 34.27 -13.94 19.31
N LYS A 159 33.38 -14.55 18.52
CA LYS A 159 31.92 -14.42 18.67
C LYS A 159 31.34 -15.27 19.81
N LYS A 160 31.92 -16.42 20.17
CA LYS A 160 31.45 -17.31 21.26
C LYS A 160 31.04 -16.58 22.55
N PRO A 161 31.84 -15.68 23.16
CA PRO A 161 31.45 -14.95 24.38
C PRO A 161 30.26 -14.00 24.17
N TYR A 162 30.03 -13.49 22.95
CA TYR A 162 28.85 -12.67 22.64
C TYR A 162 27.61 -13.53 22.37
N VAL A 163 27.78 -14.71 21.77
CA VAL A 163 26.71 -15.70 21.57
C VAL A 163 26.18 -16.18 22.92
N GLU A 164 27.07 -16.54 23.86
CA GLU A 164 26.66 -17.01 25.18
C GLU A 164 25.98 -15.91 26.01
N ARG A 165 26.50 -14.67 25.99
CA ARG A 165 25.83 -13.53 26.63
C ARG A 165 24.44 -13.25 26.04
N SER A 166 24.27 -13.45 24.73
CA SER A 166 22.94 -13.39 24.09
C SER A 166 22.03 -14.56 24.47
N ARG A 167 22.57 -15.78 24.68
CA ARG A 167 21.80 -16.92 25.18
C ARG A 167 21.22 -16.64 26.57
N ILE A 168 22.06 -16.20 27.50
CA ILE A 168 21.67 -15.81 28.86
C ILE A 168 20.61 -14.70 28.82
N ASP A 169 20.77 -13.69 27.96
CA ASP A 169 19.81 -12.59 27.85
C ASP A 169 18.47 -12.98 27.20
N ARG A 170 18.48 -13.99 26.31
CA ARG A 170 17.26 -14.61 25.77
C ARG A 170 16.49 -15.35 26.85
N ASP A 171 17.18 -16.08 27.73
CA ASP A 171 16.56 -16.78 28.85
C ASP A 171 16.02 -15.79 29.90
N ARG A 172 16.80 -14.75 30.23
CA ARG A 172 16.36 -13.59 31.05
C ARG A 172 15.07 -12.96 30.50
N TYR A 173 15.03 -12.68 29.20
CA TYR A 173 13.84 -12.13 28.55
C TYR A 173 12.67 -13.12 28.55
N ARG A 174 12.91 -14.42 28.32
CA ARG A 174 11.88 -15.47 28.34
C ARG A 174 11.19 -15.56 29.70
N SER A 175 11.96 -15.58 30.79
CA SER A 175 11.43 -15.58 32.16
C SER A 175 10.63 -14.31 32.45
N GLN A 176 11.18 -13.13 32.14
CA GLN A 176 10.46 -11.85 32.29
C GLN A 176 9.18 -11.79 31.43
N GLN A 177 9.18 -12.35 30.22
CA GLN A 177 7.98 -12.42 29.38
C GLN A 177 6.90 -13.32 29.96
N ASN A 178 7.27 -14.45 30.58
CA ASN A 178 6.32 -15.35 31.22
C ASN A 178 5.71 -14.70 32.46
N GLU A 179 6.54 -14.09 33.32
CA GLU A 179 6.09 -13.32 34.48
C GLU A 179 5.16 -12.15 34.07
N PHE A 180 5.56 -11.38 33.06
CA PHE A 180 4.73 -10.27 32.56
C PHE A 180 3.39 -10.75 31.99
N LYS A 181 3.36 -11.88 31.26
CA LYS A 181 2.11 -12.49 30.80
C LYS A 181 1.19 -12.91 31.96
N GLY A 182 1.75 -13.45 33.04
CA GLY A 182 1.00 -13.79 34.26
C GLY A 182 0.49 -12.58 35.04
N LYS A 183 1.17 -11.43 34.94
CA LYS A 183 0.79 -10.16 35.59
C LYS A 183 -0.14 -9.27 34.76
N LEU A 184 -0.41 -9.61 33.50
CA LEU A 184 -1.43 -8.89 32.71
C LEU A 184 -2.82 -9.24 33.26
N PRO A 185 -3.68 -8.25 33.56
CA PRO A 185 -5.06 -8.55 33.94
C PRO A 185 -5.75 -9.31 32.81
N HIS A 186 -6.48 -10.38 33.15
CA HIS A 186 -7.22 -11.22 32.21
C HIS A 186 -8.47 -10.48 31.68
N ALA A 187 -8.23 -9.39 30.96
CA ALA A 187 -9.25 -8.68 30.20
C ALA A 187 -9.55 -9.47 28.93
N GLU A 188 -10.43 -10.47 29.06
CA GLU A 188 -11.22 -11.11 28.00
C GLU A 188 -10.58 -11.04 26.59
N LEU A 189 -9.49 -11.80 26.38
CA LEU A 189 -9.16 -12.19 25.02
C LEU A 189 -10.26 -13.14 24.55
N GLY A 190 -11.24 -12.56 23.84
CA GLY A 190 -12.35 -13.30 23.23
C GLY A 190 -11.81 -14.54 22.53
N LYS A 191 -12.28 -15.70 23.02
CA LYS A 191 -11.73 -17.03 22.76
C LYS A 191 -11.46 -17.22 21.27
N SER A 192 -10.20 -17.19 20.86
CA SER A 192 -9.80 -17.71 19.55
C SER A 192 -10.08 -19.20 19.58
N THR A 193 -11.11 -19.62 18.84
CA THR A 193 -11.60 -21.00 18.79
C THR A 193 -10.45 -21.99 18.67
N ALA A 194 -10.45 -23.02 19.52
CA ALA A 194 -9.46 -24.07 19.47
C ALA A 194 -9.37 -24.65 18.05
N SER A 195 -8.17 -24.65 17.48
CA SER A 195 -7.89 -25.38 16.25
C SER A 195 -7.89 -26.87 16.58
N ILE A 196 -9.08 -27.48 16.57
CA ILE A 196 -9.22 -28.93 16.56
C ILE A 196 -8.60 -29.40 15.24
N SER A 197 -7.48 -30.13 15.33
CA SER A 197 -6.86 -30.77 14.18
C SER A 197 -7.71 -31.98 13.77
N ALA A 198 -8.69 -31.75 12.90
CA ALA A 198 -9.36 -32.84 12.20
C ALA A 198 -8.35 -33.53 11.27
N PRO A 199 -8.25 -34.87 11.26
CA PRO A 199 -7.42 -35.58 10.29
C PRO A 199 -7.92 -35.31 8.87
N ILE A 200 -7.00 -35.04 7.95
CA ILE A 200 -7.34 -34.84 6.53
C ILE A 200 -7.56 -36.22 5.89
N PRO A 201 -8.77 -36.58 5.41
CA PRO A 201 -8.94 -37.76 4.60
C PRO A 201 -8.31 -37.53 3.22
N SER A 202 -7.24 -38.26 2.92
CA SER A 202 -6.52 -38.18 1.65
C SER A 202 -7.18 -39.03 0.56
N VAL A 203 -8.29 -38.58 -0.04
CA VAL A 203 -8.56 -38.68 -1.50
C VAL A 203 -9.68 -37.69 -1.85
N VAL A 204 -9.48 -36.83 -2.86
CA VAL A 204 -10.59 -36.22 -3.62
C VAL A 204 -10.29 -36.42 -5.10
N THR A 205 -11.06 -37.30 -5.73
CA THR A 205 -10.96 -37.64 -7.16
C THR A 205 -11.59 -36.53 -8.01
N SER A 206 -10.95 -36.21 -9.13
CA SER A 206 -11.37 -35.11 -10.01
C SER A 206 -12.55 -35.47 -10.92
N SER A 207 -13.79 -35.36 -10.44
CA SER A 207 -14.99 -35.27 -11.31
C SER A 207 -16.32 -34.99 -10.58
N GLN A 208 -16.52 -33.79 -10.02
CA GLN A 208 -17.89 -33.31 -9.73
C GLN A 208 -18.03 -31.77 -9.69
N TRP A 209 -18.10 -31.14 -10.86
CA TRP A 209 -18.76 -29.84 -11.02
C TRP A 209 -19.87 -29.96 -12.05
N ASN A 210 -21.04 -30.40 -11.59
CA ASN A 210 -22.29 -30.26 -12.32
C ASN A 210 -23.34 -29.78 -11.30
N ILE A 211 -23.58 -28.46 -11.27
CA ILE A 211 -24.61 -27.84 -10.44
C ILE A 211 -25.81 -27.57 -11.35
N PRO A 212 -27.00 -28.11 -11.06
CA PRO A 212 -28.20 -27.76 -11.81
C PRO A 212 -28.64 -26.33 -11.46
N VAL A 213 -29.00 -25.57 -12.49
CA VAL A 213 -29.70 -24.29 -12.32
C VAL A 213 -31.12 -24.60 -11.85
N ALA A 214 -31.53 -23.98 -10.75
CA ALA A 214 -32.91 -23.99 -10.28
C ALA A 214 -33.44 -22.55 -10.30
N ASP A 215 -34.45 -22.32 -11.13
CA ASP A 215 -35.19 -21.06 -11.13
C ASP A 215 -35.93 -20.90 -9.80
N ASN A 216 -35.83 -19.72 -9.17
CA ASN A 216 -36.98 -19.21 -8.45
C ASN A 216 -36.99 -17.68 -8.33
N ALA A 217 -38.21 -17.15 -8.36
CA ALA A 217 -38.49 -15.73 -8.48
C ALA A 217 -38.58 -15.02 -7.11
N ALA A 218 -38.85 -13.71 -7.18
CA ALA A 218 -39.14 -12.79 -6.08
C ALA A 218 -37.97 -12.37 -5.16
N ASN A 219 -37.35 -11.24 -5.51
CA ASN A 219 -37.41 -10.08 -4.61
C ASN A 219 -37.28 -8.76 -5.37
N SER A 220 -38.31 -7.92 -5.27
CA SER A 220 -38.43 -6.64 -5.97
C SER A 220 -37.98 -5.49 -5.08
N VAL A 221 -36.81 -4.88 -5.37
CA VAL A 221 -36.52 -3.47 -5.03
C VAL A 221 -35.48 -2.88 -6.02
N TYR A 222 -35.90 -2.48 -7.22
CA TYR A 222 -35.62 -1.13 -7.77
C TYR A 222 -36.35 -0.93 -9.10
N SER A 223 -37.31 0.00 -9.15
CA SER A 223 -37.90 0.44 -10.42
C SER A 223 -36.98 1.46 -11.10
N ARG A 224 -36.55 1.16 -12.33
CA ARG A 224 -36.29 2.18 -13.35
C ARG A 224 -36.74 1.67 -14.71
N VAL A 225 -37.78 2.32 -15.23
CA VAL A 225 -38.27 2.16 -16.59
C VAL A 225 -37.30 2.83 -17.55
N TYR A 226 -36.78 2.10 -18.53
CA TYR A 226 -36.31 2.62 -19.80
C TYR A 226 -36.64 1.61 -20.89
N ASP A 227 -37.59 1.95 -21.77
CA ASP A 227 -37.91 1.17 -22.95
C ASP A 227 -36.70 1.12 -23.90
N ILE A 228 -36.37 -0.09 -24.37
CA ILE A 228 -35.41 -0.30 -25.45
C ILE A 228 -36.22 -0.82 -26.65
N PRO A 229 -36.29 -0.07 -27.77
CA PRO A 229 -37.08 -0.50 -28.92
C PRO A 229 -36.44 -1.70 -29.61
N SER A 230 -37.29 -2.69 -29.91
CA SER A 230 -36.97 -3.88 -30.69
C SER A 230 -36.34 -3.52 -32.04
N GLN A 231 -35.22 -4.16 -32.37
CA GLN A 231 -34.80 -4.36 -33.75
C GLN A 231 -34.45 -5.83 -33.96
N GLN A 232 -35.14 -6.45 -34.91
CA GLN A 232 -34.90 -7.82 -35.34
C GLN A 232 -33.82 -7.82 -36.42
N THR A 233 -32.73 -8.55 -36.21
CA THR A 233 -31.75 -8.81 -37.27
C THR A 233 -31.65 -10.32 -37.50
N THR A 234 -32.02 -10.75 -38.70
CA THR A 234 -32.10 -12.15 -39.10
C THR A 234 -30.70 -12.77 -39.23
N PHE A 235 -30.51 -13.92 -38.59
CA PHE A 235 -29.27 -14.71 -38.68
C PHE A 235 -29.34 -15.62 -39.91
N THR A 236 -28.61 -15.29 -40.98
CA THR A 236 -28.49 -16.16 -42.16
C THR A 236 -27.42 -17.22 -41.98
N ASN A 237 -27.79 -18.46 -42.26
CA ASN A 237 -26.95 -19.64 -42.10
C ASN A 237 -26.13 -19.89 -43.37
N ILE A 238 -24.81 -19.99 -43.26
CA ILE A 238 -23.94 -20.55 -44.31
C ILE A 238 -23.02 -21.59 -43.67
N SER A 239 -23.11 -22.82 -44.19
CA SER A 239 -22.31 -23.99 -43.80
C SER A 239 -21.35 -24.39 -44.94
N ILE A 240 -20.59 -25.49 -44.74
CA ILE A 240 -19.86 -26.30 -45.76
C ILE A 240 -18.40 -25.83 -46.02
N PRO A 241 -17.36 -26.71 -46.05
CA PRO A 241 -17.14 -27.94 -45.25
C PRO A 241 -15.65 -28.13 -44.80
N ILE A 242 -15.33 -29.31 -44.27
CA ILE A 242 -13.97 -29.78 -43.93
C ILE A 242 -13.34 -30.49 -45.14
N GLY A 243 -12.02 -30.35 -45.38
CA GLY A 243 -11.41 -30.82 -46.64
C GLY A 243 -9.91 -31.17 -46.66
N PHE A 244 -9.50 -32.19 -45.88
CA PHE A 244 -8.42 -33.15 -46.18
C PHE A 244 -6.93 -32.71 -46.33
N ASN A 245 -6.06 -33.69 -46.15
CA ASN A 245 -4.62 -33.58 -45.88
C ASN A 245 -3.82 -34.21 -47.04
N SER A 246 -2.65 -33.66 -47.43
CA SER A 246 -1.42 -34.44 -47.72
C SER A 246 -0.26 -33.61 -48.30
N ARG A 247 0.81 -33.47 -47.49
CA ARG A 247 2.20 -33.93 -47.75
C ARG A 247 2.70 -33.98 -49.22
N CYS A 248 3.85 -33.32 -49.52
CA CYS A 248 5.13 -33.89 -50.05
C CYS A 248 5.97 -32.92 -50.92
N LEU A 249 7.30 -32.86 -50.63
CA LEU A 249 8.42 -32.52 -51.55
C LEU A 249 8.50 -31.04 -52.04
N ARG A 250 9.67 -30.42 -52.39
CA ARG A 250 11.07 -30.88 -52.48
C ARG A 250 12.09 -29.70 -52.47
N THR A 251 13.21 -29.85 -51.75
CA THR A 251 14.63 -29.49 -52.10
C THR A 251 15.11 -28.10 -52.59
N LEU A 252 16.28 -27.69 -52.01
CA LEU A 252 17.38 -26.84 -52.55
C LEU A 252 17.10 -25.32 -52.72
N SER A 253 18.04 -24.38 -52.56
CA SER A 253 19.50 -24.39 -52.23
C SER A 253 19.84 -23.24 -51.26
N ARG A 254 20.73 -23.38 -50.27
CA ARG A 254 22.16 -22.97 -50.28
C ARG A 254 22.47 -21.60 -50.94
N VAL A 255 23.09 -20.69 -50.16
CA VAL A 255 24.31 -19.87 -50.46
C VAL A 255 24.60 -18.92 -49.27
N ASP A 256 25.52 -19.33 -48.38
CA ASP A 256 26.94 -18.87 -48.25
C ASP A 256 27.23 -17.39 -48.69
N ILE A 257 27.86 -16.42 -47.98
CA ILE A 257 28.41 -16.29 -46.61
C ILE A 257 28.88 -14.80 -46.31
N ILE A 258 28.78 -14.29 -45.06
CA ILE A 258 29.59 -13.20 -44.37
C ILE A 258 29.87 -11.82 -45.03
N GLN A 259 29.49 -10.71 -44.35
CA GLN A 259 30.41 -9.80 -43.61
C GLN A 259 29.69 -9.05 -42.47
#